data_AF-A0A947DBB2-F1
#
_entry.id   AF-A0A947DBB2-F1
#
_cell.length_a   1.000
_cell.length_b   1.000
_cell.length_c   1.000
_cell.angle_alpha   90.00
_cell.angle_beta   90.00
_cell.angle_gamma   90.00
#
_symmetry.space_group_name_H-M   'P 1'
#
loop_
_entity.id
_entity.type
_entity.pdbx_description
1 polymer ?
#
loop_
_entity_poly.entity_id
_entity_poly.type
_entity_poly.pdbx_seq_one_letter_code
_entity_poly.pdbx_strand_id
1 'polypeptide(L)' 'METFKDKDKPLIYTYFKDAAINMSSITPEIMTLLNFKQTLSDMGHFYQNYADSNDLKHQFGEQLLKILPKLTDKDS' A
#
# COMPACT_ATOMS: atom_id res chain seq x y z
N MET A 1 -0.06 -19.84 13.74
CA MET A 1 -0.22 -18.63 12.89
C MET A 1 -1.21 -17.70 13.58
N GLU A 2 -0.87 -17.21 14.77
CA GLU A 2 -1.81 -16.54 15.69
C GLU A 2 -1.41 -15.09 15.95
N THR A 3 -1.23 -14.29 14.90
CA THR A 3 -0.80 -12.88 15.05
C THR A 3 -1.65 -11.86 14.30
N PHE A 4 -2.90 -12.19 13.94
CA PHE A 4 -3.77 -11.26 13.19
C PHE A 4 -5.23 -11.16 13.69
N LYS A 5 -5.62 -11.85 14.77
CA LYS A 5 -7.05 -11.96 15.13
C LYS A 5 -7.56 -11.14 16.31
N ASP A 6 -6.71 -10.57 17.18
CA ASP A 6 -7.23 -10.14 18.49
C ASP A 6 -7.08 -8.65 18.85
N LYS A 7 -6.48 -7.81 18.00
CA LYS A 7 -6.48 -6.36 18.19
C LYS A 7 -6.57 -5.66 16.83
N ASP A 8 -7.47 -4.68 16.72
CA ASP A 8 -7.44 -3.56 15.75
C ASP A 8 -6.87 -3.91 14.36
N LYS A 9 -7.73 -4.05 13.33
CA LYS A 9 -7.36 -4.36 11.94
C LYS A 9 -6.02 -3.70 11.55
N PRO A 10 -5.00 -4.45 11.11
CA PRO A 10 -3.70 -3.87 10.80
C PRO A 10 -3.85 -2.81 9.70
N LEU A 11 -3.30 -1.63 9.95
CA LEU A 11 -3.21 -0.57 8.95
C LEU A 11 -2.12 -0.95 7.94
N ILE A 12 -2.55 -1.52 6.82
CA ILE A 12 -1.66 -1.92 5.73
C ILE A 12 -1.63 -0.76 4.72
N TYR A 13 -0.43 -0.26 4.40
CA TYR A 13 -0.23 0.71 3.32
C TYR A 13 0.51 0.04 2.18
N THR A 14 -0.06 0.09 0.97
CA THR A 14 0.54 -0.53 -0.21
C THR A 14 0.83 0.52 -1.26
N TYR A 15 2.05 0.45 -1.80
CA TYR A 15 2.56 1.39 -2.78
C TYR A 15 3.15 0.63 -3.97
N PHE A 16 2.79 1.04 -5.17
CA PHE A 16 3.40 0.55 -6.39
C PHE A 16 4.17 1.65 -7.08
N LYS A 17 5.35 1.32 -7.62
CA LYS A 17 6.11 2.28 -8.40
C LYS A 17 5.37 2.55 -9.71
N ASP A 18 5.19 3.83 -10.03
CA ASP A 18 4.73 4.25 -11.35
C ASP A 18 5.92 4.26 -12.30
N ALA A 19 6.04 3.19 -13.07
CA ALA A 19 7.12 3.00 -14.03
C ALA A 19 6.53 2.64 -15.39
N ALA A 20 7.09 3.24 -16.44
CA ALA A 20 6.71 2.89 -17.80
C ALA A 20 7.06 1.41 -18.07
N ILE A 21 6.05 0.63 -18.44
CA ILE A 21 6.23 -0.77 -18.84
C ILE A 21 6.55 -0.78 -20.33
N ASN A 22 7.69 -1.39 -20.69
CA ASN A 22 7.98 -1.70 -22.08
C ASN A 22 7.27 -3.01 -22.47
N MET A 23 6.46 -3.01 -23.53
CA MET A 23 5.77 -4.21 -23.99
C MET A 23 6.74 -5.33 -24.40
N SER A 24 7.95 -4.99 -24.89
CA SER A 24 8.96 -5.98 -25.24
C SER A 24 9.59 -6.66 -24.02
N SER A 25 9.37 -6.14 -22.81
CA SER A 25 9.87 -6.71 -21.55
C SER A 25 8.75 -7.32 -20.71
N ILE A 26 7.59 -7.63 -21.29
CA ILE A 26 6.53 -8.33 -20.57
C ILE A 26 7.01 -9.76 -20.28
N THR A 27 7.30 -10.01 -19.01
CA THR A 27 7.62 -11.34 -18.47
C THR A 27 6.44 -11.84 -17.62
N PRO A 28 6.42 -13.13 -17.25
CA PRO A 28 5.42 -13.65 -16.31
C PRO A 28 5.35 -12.89 -14.98
N GLU A 29 6.43 -12.20 -14.57
CA GLU A 29 6.46 -11.37 -13.36
C GLU A 29 5.49 -10.18 -13.45
N ILE A 30 5.33 -9.59 -14.64
CA ILE A 30 4.34 -8.52 -14.86
C ILE A 30 2.93 -9.06 -14.66
N MET A 31 2.63 -10.27 -15.14
CA MET A 31 1.33 -10.90 -14.90
C MET A 31 1.10 -11.18 -13.41
N THR A 32 2.12 -11.64 -12.69
CA THR A 32 2.05 -11.82 -11.22
C THR A 32 1.75 -10.50 -10.50
N LEU A 33 2.39 -9.40 -10.91
CA LEU A 33 2.14 -8.06 -10.35
C LEU A 33 0.69 -7.61 -10.62
N LEU A 34 0.20 -7.79 -11.85
CA LEU A 34 -1.17 -7.44 -12.22
C LEU A 34 -2.20 -8.26 -11.43
N ASN A 35 -1.98 -9.57 -11.33
CA ASN A 35 -2.83 -10.44 -10.51
C ASN A 35 -2.84 -10.02 -9.05
N PHE A 36 -1.68 -9.66 -8.49
CA PHE A 36 -1.61 -9.18 -7.11
C PHE A 36 -2.39 -7.87 -6.92
N LYS A 37 -2.27 -6.91 -7.84
CA LYS A 37 -3.07 -5.67 -7.82
C LYS A 37 -4.57 -5.97 -7.87
N GLN A 38 -4.99 -6.92 -8.71
CA GLN A 38 -6.39 -7.33 -8.79
C GLN A 38 -6.86 -7.94 -7.47
N THR A 39 -6.10 -8.86 -6.88
CA THR A 39 -6.43 -9.47 -5.58
C THR A 39 -6.60 -8.41 -4.49
N LEU A 40 -5.74 -7.39 -4.44
CA LEU A 40 -5.89 -6.28 -3.49
C LEU A 40 -7.19 -5.51 -3.72
N SER A 41 -7.50 -5.19 -4.97
CA SER A 41 -8.75 -4.52 -5.34
C SER A 41 -9.99 -5.34 -4.93
N ASP A 42 -9.96 -6.65 -5.18
CA ASP A 42 -11.06 -7.57 -4.82
C ASP A 42 -11.26 -7.68 -3.30
N MET A 43 -10.17 -7.54 -2.53
CA MET A 43 -10.22 -7.46 -1.07
C MET A 43 -10.69 -6.09 -0.54
N GLY A 44 -10.96 -5.12 -1.42
CA GLY A 44 -11.28 -3.74 -1.05
C GLY A 44 -10.08 -2.97 -0.49
N HIS A 45 -8.86 -3.45 -0.76
CA HIS A 45 -7.62 -2.83 -0.31
C HIS A 45 -7.10 -1.84 -1.36
N PHE A 46 -7.01 -0.57 -0.98
CA PHE A 46 -6.53 0.47 -1.87
C PHE A 46 -5.00 0.59 -1.79
N TYR A 47 -4.37 0.66 -2.96
CA TYR A 47 -2.95 0.96 -3.10
C TYR A 47 -2.74 2.36 -3.69
N GLN A 48 -1.58 2.95 -3.43
CA GLN A 48 -1.16 4.22 -4.02
C GLN A 48 -0.02 3.96 -5.02
N ASN A 49 0.17 4.87 -5.97
CA ASN A 49 1.31 4.85 -6.87
C ASN A 49 2.32 5.92 -6.46
N TYR A 50 3.61 5.66 -6.63
CA TYR A 50 4.67 6.64 -6.38
C TYR A 50 5.62 6.74 -7.56
N ALA A 51 6.04 7.96 -7.92
CA ALA A 51 6.99 8.18 -9.01
C ALA A 51 8.43 7.85 -8.58
N ASP A 52 8.82 8.30 -7.38
CA ASP A 52 10.17 8.15 -6.85
C ASP A 52 10.18 8.08 -5.30
N SER A 53 11.38 7.93 -4.74
CA SER A 53 11.58 7.79 -3.30
C SER A 53 11.13 9.01 -2.49
N ASN A 54 11.16 10.22 -3.06
CA ASN A 54 10.72 11.43 -2.36
C ASN A 54 9.19 11.50 -2.34
N ASP A 55 8.55 11.18 -3.47
CA ASP A 55 7.09 11.07 -3.56
C ASP A 55 6.55 10.00 -2.60
N LEU A 56 7.20 8.84 -2.53
CA LEU A 56 6.83 7.79 -1.56
C LEU A 56 6.92 8.28 -0.11
N LYS A 57 8.01 8.96 0.26
CA LYS A 57 8.19 9.52 1.62
C LYS A 57 7.13 10.57 1.93
N HIS A 58 6.83 11.44 0.96
CA HIS A 58 5.80 12.47 1.10
C HIS A 58 4.43 11.85 1.34
N GLN A 59 3.99 10.96 0.44
CA GLN A 59 2.68 10.29 0.55
C GLN A 59 2.56 9.51 1.85
N PHE A 60 3.61 8.79 2.24
CA PHE A 60 3.61 8.04 3.50
C PHE A 60 3.55 8.96 4.72
N GLY A 61 4.31 10.06 4.73
CA GLY A 61 4.26 11.07 5.79
C GLY A 61 2.87 11.68 5.95
N GLU A 62 2.20 12.02 4.84
CA GLU A 62 0.83 12.53 4.84
C GLU A 62 -0.17 11.52 5.43
N GLN A 63 -0.01 10.23 5.12
CA GLN A 63 -0.83 9.17 5.71
C GLN A 63 -0.58 9.06 7.22
N LEU A 64 0.67 9.17 7.67
CA LEU A 64 1.02 9.19 9.09
C LEU A 64 0.37 10.39 9.80
N LEU A 65 0.46 11.59 9.25
CA LEU A 65 -0.15 12.79 9.83
C LEU A 65 -1.67 12.66 9.99
N LYS A 66 -2.36 11.94 9.09
CA LYS A 66 -3.81 11.69 9.19
C LYS A 66 -4.18 10.71 10.30
N ILE A 67 -3.30 9.78 10.65
CA ILE A 67 -3.57 8.78 11.70
C ILE A 67 -3.04 9.21 13.06
N LEU A 68 -2.00 10.05 13.12
CA LEU A 68 -1.37 10.47 14.37
C LEU A 68 -2.36 11.05 15.39
N PRO A 69 -3.30 11.95 15.03
CA PRO A 69 -4.33 12.42 15.96
C PRO A 69 -5.15 11.27 16.55
N LYS A 70 -5.57 10.31 15.71
CA LYS A 70 -6.36 9.14 16.13
C LYS A 70 -5.59 8.17 17.04
N LEU A 71 -4.26 8.21 17.00
CA LEU A 71 -3.39 7.42 17.87
C LEU A 71 -3.16 8.12 19.21
N THR A 72 -3.17 9.45 19.25
CA THR A 72 -2.97 10.24 20.47
C THR A 72 -4.25 10.50 21.27
N ASP A 73 -5.42 10.45 20.63
CA ASP A 73 -6.73 10.60 21.30
C ASP A 73 -7.21 9.32 22.01
N LYS A 74 -6.51 8.18 21.87
CA LYS A 74 -6.90 6.90 22.49
C LYS A 74 -6.53 6.80 23.98
N ASP A 75 -5.87 7.83 24.53
CA ASP A 75 -5.37 7.89 25.91
C ASP A 75 -5.99 9.05 26.75
N SER A 76 -7.16 9.60 26.37
CA SER A 76 -7.90 10.60 27.19
C SER A 76 -9.28 10.12 27.61
#